data_AF-A0A7W1HV99-F1
#
_entry.id   AF-A0A7W1HV99-F1
#
_cell.length_a   1.000
_cell.length_b   1.000
_cell.length_c   1.000
_cell.angle_alpha   90.00
_cell.angle_beta   90.00
_cell.angle_gamma   90.00
#
_symmetry.space_group_name_H-M   'P 1'
#
loop_
_entity.id
_entity.type
_entity.pdbx_description
1 polymer ?
#
loop_
_entity_poly.entity_id
_entity_poly.type
_entity_poly.pdbx_seq_one_letter_code
_entity_poly.pdbx_strand_id
1 'polypeptide(L)'
;MKPRPIRPNVYHEIKRCGVYQGDWKYILIPTAAAYILPFIFGWWIYYIPLGVPLGAITFVFTLSLFTFLRASKPKCWLYHRLDAMSDGWSKFRRQVADEYESDYWVTPDNS
;
A
#
# COMPACT_ATOMS: atom_id res chain seq x y z
N MET A 1 -11.37 7.79 39.66
CA MET A 1 -11.82 6.69 38.77
C MET A 1 -10.58 5.98 38.23
N LYS A 2 -10.49 4.66 38.36
CA LYS A 2 -9.33 3.89 37.84
C LYS A 2 -9.52 3.72 36.33
N PRO A 3 -8.53 4.07 35.47
CA PRO A 3 -8.67 3.89 34.03
C PRO A 3 -8.85 2.40 33.72
N ARG A 4 -9.92 2.06 32.98
CA ARG A 4 -10.13 0.68 32.54
C ARG A 4 -9.18 0.40 31.38
N PRO A 5 -8.57 -0.80 31.31
CA PRO A 5 -7.79 -1.19 30.15
C PRO A 5 -8.70 -1.19 28.92
N ILE A 6 -8.48 -0.24 28.02
CA ILE A 6 -9.11 -0.22 26.71
C ILE A 6 -8.44 -1.37 25.94
N ARG A 7 -9.21 -2.41 25.57
CA ARG A 7 -8.69 -3.40 24.62
C ARG A 7 -8.34 -2.62 23.36
N PRO A 8 -7.10 -2.68 22.86
CA PRO A 8 -6.82 -2.15 21.53
C PRO A 8 -7.83 -2.81 20.61
N ASN A 9 -8.63 -2.02 19.90
CA ASN A 9 -9.54 -2.57 18.91
C ASN A 9 -8.65 -3.18 17.83
N VAL A 10 -8.32 -4.47 17.96
CA VAL A 10 -7.52 -5.20 17.00
C VAL A 10 -8.42 -5.39 15.80
N TYR A 11 -8.42 -4.39 14.91
CA TYR A 11 -9.04 -4.50 13.60
C TYR A 11 -8.36 -5.65 12.88
N HIS A 12 -8.99 -6.83 12.94
CA HIS A 12 -8.52 -7.98 12.21
C HIS A 12 -8.89 -7.76 10.75
N GLU A 13 -7.92 -7.34 9.95
CA GLU A 13 -8.14 -7.04 8.54
C GLU A 13 -8.73 -8.25 7.83
N ILE A 14 -9.91 -8.06 7.26
CA ILE A 14 -10.64 -9.10 6.54
C ILE A 14 -9.92 -9.36 5.22
N LYS A 15 -9.50 -10.61 5.00
CA LYS A 15 -8.99 -11.06 3.71
C LYS A 15 -10.17 -11.33 2.77
N ARG A 16 -10.18 -10.71 1.59
CA ARG A 16 -11.09 -11.07 0.49
C ARG A 16 -10.27 -11.73 -0.60
N CYS A 17 -10.60 -12.97 -0.95
CA CYS A 17 -9.90 -13.76 -1.97
C CYS A 17 -8.39 -13.89 -1.72
N GLY A 18 -7.97 -14.11 -0.47
CA GLY A 18 -6.55 -14.18 -0.10
C GLY A 18 -5.82 -12.81 -0.08
N VAL A 19 -6.50 -11.73 -0.47
CA VAL A 19 -5.96 -10.36 -0.54
C VAL A 19 -6.44 -9.52 0.66
N TYR A 20 -5.53 -8.91 1.43
CA TYR A 20 -5.89 -7.94 2.48
C TYR A 20 -6.52 -6.70 1.85
N GLN A 21 -7.50 -6.10 2.52
CA GLN A 21 -8.25 -4.95 2.01
C GLN A 21 -7.34 -3.79 1.57
N GLY A 22 -6.26 -3.51 2.30
CA GLY A 22 -5.30 -2.43 1.97
C GLY A 22 -4.50 -2.63 0.68
N ASP A 23 -4.39 -3.86 0.20
CA ASP A 23 -3.54 -4.20 -0.95
C ASP A 23 -4.31 -4.33 -2.27
N TRP A 24 -5.65 -4.26 -2.23
CA TRP A 24 -6.49 -4.30 -3.43
C TRP A 24 -6.17 -3.17 -4.41
N LYS A 25 -5.69 -2.03 -3.91
CA LYS A 25 -5.23 -0.91 -4.75
C LYS A 25 -4.13 -1.33 -5.73
N TYR A 26 -3.24 -2.24 -5.35
CA TYR A 26 -2.14 -2.70 -6.21
C TYR A 26 -2.58 -3.70 -7.28
N ILE A 27 -3.82 -4.20 -7.22
CA ILE A 27 -4.44 -5.02 -8.26
C ILE A 27 -5.33 -4.13 -9.12
N LEU A 28 -6.21 -3.34 -8.49
CA LEU A 28 -7.20 -2.53 -9.18
C LEU A 28 -6.60 -1.39 -10.00
N ILE A 29 -5.59 -0.68 -9.48
CA ILE A 29 -4.95 0.44 -10.20
C ILE A 29 -4.30 -0.03 -11.51
N PRO A 30 -3.40 -1.04 -11.52
CA PRO A 30 -2.79 -1.50 -12.78
C PRO A 30 -3.81 -2.14 -13.72
N THR A 31 -4.83 -2.85 -13.23
CA THR A 31 -5.91 -3.37 -14.07
C THR A 31 -6.71 -2.24 -14.72
N ALA A 32 -7.05 -1.19 -13.97
CA ALA A 32 -7.75 -0.02 -14.52
C ALA A 32 -6.88 0.69 -15.56
N ALA A 33 -5.59 0.87 -15.31
CA ALA A 33 -4.66 1.45 -16.28
C ALA A 33 -4.58 0.60 -17.57
N ALA A 34 -4.42 -0.72 -17.45
CA ALA A 34 -4.37 -1.63 -18.60
C ALA A 34 -5.68 -1.69 -19.39
N TYR A 35 -6.82 -1.48 -18.71
CA TYR A 35 -8.11 -1.36 -19.36
C TYR A 35 -8.26 -0.03 -20.12
N ILE A 36 -7.85 1.10 -19.52
CA ILE A 36 -8.05 2.45 -20.06
C ILE A 36 -7.03 2.80 -21.15
N LEU A 37 -5.75 2.42 -21.01
CA LEU A 37 -4.68 2.80 -21.93
C LEU A 37 -5.01 2.46 -23.40
N PRO A 38 -5.51 1.26 -23.74
CA PRO A 38 -5.89 0.94 -25.12
C PRO A 38 -6.98 1.84 -25.69
N PHE A 39 -7.90 2.36 -24.86
CA PHE A 39 -8.91 3.32 -25.32
C PHE A 39 -8.28 4.69 -25.60
N ILE A 40 -7.35 5.15 -24.77
CA ILE A 40 -6.64 6.43 -24.99
C ILE A 40 -5.83 6.38 -26.28
N PHE A 41 -5.13 5.28 -26.53
CA PHE A 41 -4.27 5.11 -27.71
C PHE A 41 -5.01 4.61 -28.96
N GLY A 42 -6.32 4.35 -28.87
CA GLY A 42 -7.11 3.84 -29.99
C GLY A 42 -6.61 2.48 -30.48
N TRP A 43 -6.19 1.59 -29.58
CA TRP A 43 -5.76 0.25 -29.91
C TRP A 43 -6.96 -0.69 -29.99
N TRP A 44 -7.14 -1.29 -31.16
CA TRP A 44 -8.19 -2.24 -31.46
C TRP A 44 -7.56 -3.52 -32.01
N ILE A 45 -7.99 -4.68 -31.53
CA ILE A 45 -7.72 -5.94 -32.22
C ILE A 45 -8.99 -6.30 -32.96
N TYR A 46 -8.92 -6.18 -34.29
CA TYR A 46 -10.04 -6.46 -35.17
C TYR A 46 -11.27 -5.60 -34.81
N TYR A 47 -12.30 -6.16 -34.18
CA TYR A 47 -13.50 -5.45 -33.71
C TYR A 47 -13.61 -5.33 -32.18
N ILE A 48 -12.64 -5.86 -31.43
CA ILE A 48 -12.69 -5.87 -29.97
C ILE A 48 -11.77 -4.77 -29.43
N PRO A 49 -12.27 -3.88 -28.55
CA PRO A 49 -11.41 -2.93 -27.87
C PRO A 49 -10.41 -3.69 -27.00
N LEU A 50 -9.12 -3.48 -27.25
CA LEU A 50 -8.02 -4.21 -26.61
C LEU A 50 -8.01 -4.06 -25.09
N GLY A 51 -8.69 -3.05 -24.55
CA GLY A 51 -8.85 -2.81 -23.12
C GLY A 51 -9.46 -3.99 -22.37
N VAL A 52 -10.44 -4.68 -22.95
CA VAL A 52 -11.12 -5.81 -22.28
C VAL A 52 -10.17 -7.00 -22.05
N PRO A 53 -9.53 -7.59 -23.09
CA PRO A 53 -8.62 -8.71 -22.89
C PRO A 53 -7.38 -8.31 -22.07
N LEU A 54 -6.82 -7.10 -22.27
CA LEU A 54 -5.69 -6.64 -21.48
C LEU A 54 -6.06 -6.44 -20.00
N GLY A 55 -7.21 -5.84 -19.71
CA GLY A 55 -7.72 -5.70 -18.35
C GLY A 55 -7.88 -7.06 -17.65
N ALA A 56 -8.48 -8.04 -18.34
CA ALA A 56 -8.66 -9.38 -17.78
C ALA A 56 -7.32 -10.08 -17.53
N ILE A 57 -6.39 -10.05 -18.49
CA ILE A 57 -5.06 -10.67 -18.36
C ILE A 57 -4.28 -10.02 -17.21
N THR A 58 -4.25 -8.69 -17.14
CA THR A 58 -3.55 -7.98 -16.08
C THR A 58 -4.15 -8.24 -14.70
N PHE A 59 -5.48 -8.36 -14.59
CA PHE A 59 -6.13 -8.73 -13.35
C PHE A 59 -5.74 -10.13 -12.87
N VAL A 60 -5.82 -11.13 -13.75
CA VAL A 60 -5.44 -12.51 -13.42
C VAL A 60 -3.96 -12.60 -13.09
N PHE A 61 -3.10 -11.92 -13.87
CA PHE A 61 -1.66 -11.90 -13.66
C PHE A 61 -1.29 -11.28 -12.32
N THR A 62 -1.82 -10.09 -12.00
CA THR A 62 -1.57 -9.44 -10.71
C THR A 62 -2.10 -10.27 -9.56
N LEU A 63 -3.32 -10.80 -9.65
CA LEU A 63 -3.88 -11.65 -8.60
C LEU A 63 -3.02 -12.92 -8.37
N SER A 64 -2.55 -13.54 -9.44
CA SER A 64 -1.67 -14.73 -9.37
C SER A 64 -0.31 -14.39 -8.78
N LEU A 65 0.30 -13.28 -9.23
CA LEU A 65 1.56 -12.78 -8.72
C LEU A 65 1.46 -12.44 -7.23
N PHE A 66 0.38 -11.79 -6.81
CA PHE A 66 0.12 -11.46 -5.40
C PHE A 66 -0.07 -12.71 -4.54
N THR A 67 -0.77 -13.71 -5.07
CA THR A 67 -0.95 -14.99 -4.40
C THR A 67 0.38 -15.72 -4.24
N PHE A 68 1.21 -15.73 -5.30
CA PHE A 68 2.53 -16.35 -5.31
C PHE A 68 3.53 -15.63 -4.38
N LEU A 69 3.70 -14.31 -4.53
CA LEU A 69 4.64 -13.54 -3.72
C LEU A 69 4.29 -13.55 -2.23
N ARG A 70 3.00 -13.61 -1.88
CA ARG A 70 2.58 -13.70 -0.49
C ARG A 70 2.68 -15.09 0.11
N ALA A 71 2.77 -16.15 -0.69
CA ALA A 71 3.11 -17.46 -0.14
C ALA A 71 4.44 -17.42 0.62
N SER A 72 5.33 -16.48 0.28
CA SER A 72 6.68 -16.38 0.85
C SER A 72 6.92 -15.18 1.78
N LYS A 73 5.97 -14.25 1.96
CA LYS A 73 6.24 -12.96 2.64
C LYS A 73 5.20 -12.55 3.69
N PRO A 74 5.63 -11.87 4.78
CA PRO A 74 4.75 -11.42 5.87
C PRO A 74 3.83 -10.25 5.47
N LYS A 75 2.86 -9.94 6.34
CA LYS A 75 1.83 -8.89 6.16
C LYS A 75 2.46 -7.51 5.90
N CYS A 76 1.79 -6.64 5.14
CA CYS A 76 2.25 -5.29 4.77
C CYS A 76 3.65 -5.19 4.12
N TRP A 77 4.29 -6.31 3.76
CA TRP A 77 5.64 -6.29 3.17
C TRP A 77 5.72 -5.42 1.92
N LEU A 78 4.73 -5.48 1.03
CA LEU A 78 4.76 -4.70 -0.21
C LEU A 78 4.57 -3.21 0.06
N TYR A 79 3.67 -2.84 0.98
CA TYR A 79 3.53 -1.47 1.43
C TYR A 79 4.85 -0.95 2.01
N HIS A 80 5.45 -1.65 2.98
CA HIS A 80 6.74 -1.25 3.55
C HIS A 80 7.89 -1.25 2.55
N ARG A 81 7.87 -2.15 1.56
CA ARG A 81 8.89 -2.20 0.52
C ARG A 81 8.76 -1.02 -0.45
N LEU A 82 7.54 -0.66 -0.82
CA LEU A 82 7.28 0.52 -1.64
C LEU A 82 7.54 1.81 -0.86
N ASP A 83 7.15 1.86 0.42
CA ASP A 83 7.40 2.97 1.32
C ASP A 83 8.91 3.17 1.47
N ALA A 84 9.67 2.12 1.80
CA ALA A 84 11.14 2.16 1.87
C ALA A 84 11.81 2.49 0.52
N MET A 85 11.21 2.09 -0.61
CA MET A 85 11.71 2.47 -1.94
C MET A 85 11.42 3.94 -2.23
N SER A 86 10.26 4.45 -1.80
CA SER A 86 9.88 5.87 -1.89
C SER A 86 10.59 6.74 -0.86
N ASP A 87 11.04 6.17 0.25
CA ASP A 87 11.90 6.82 1.24
C ASP A 87 13.30 7.11 0.67
N GLY A 88 13.72 6.45 -0.40
CA GLY A 88 14.87 6.91 -1.19
C GLY A 88 14.67 8.34 -1.73
N TRP A 89 13.41 8.73 -1.96
CA TRP A 89 12.98 10.08 -2.35
C TRP A 89 12.83 11.03 -1.14
N SER A 90 12.93 10.52 0.10
CA SER A 90 12.88 11.34 1.32
C SER A 90 14.02 12.36 1.40
N LYS A 91 15.12 12.17 0.66
CA LYS A 91 16.18 13.19 0.49
C LYS A 91 15.66 14.53 -0.07
N PHE A 92 14.52 14.52 -0.76
CA PHE A 92 13.86 15.73 -1.26
C PHE A 92 12.73 16.23 -0.35
N ARG A 93 12.37 15.49 0.69
CA ARG A 93 11.39 15.93 1.69
C ARG A 93 12.11 16.82 2.71
N ARG A 94 11.45 17.90 3.13
CA ARG A 94 11.92 18.74 4.24
C ARG A 94 12.15 17.84 5.45
N GLN A 95 13.35 17.90 6.06
CA GLN A 95 13.62 17.20 7.31
C GLN A 95 12.54 17.60 8.31
N VAL A 96 11.74 16.63 8.76
CA VAL A 96 10.89 16.83 9.92
C VAL A 96 11.85 16.94 11.09
N ALA A 97 11.98 18.14 11.66
CA ALA A 97 12.77 18.34 12.87
C ALA A 97 12.29 17.34 13.92
N ASP A 98 13.21 16.74 14.66
CA ASP A 98 12.91 15.77 15.71
C ASP A 98 11.84 16.30 16.67
N GLU A 99 10.59 15.85 16.51
CA GLU A 99 9.52 16.03 17.51
C GLU A 99 9.80 15.21 18.80
N TYR A 100 10.98 14.59 18.88
CA TYR A 100 11.54 13.90 20.05
C TYR A 100 12.62 14.71 20.79
N GLU A 101 12.83 16.00 20.49
CA GLU A 101 13.31 16.90 21.54
C GLU A 101 12.15 17.12 22.52
N SER A 102 12.00 16.17 23.44
CA SER A 102 11.26 16.39 24.66
C SER A 102 11.91 17.59 25.35
N ASP A 103 11.20 18.71 25.39
CA ASP A 103 11.46 19.80 26.33
C ASP A 103 11.50 19.18 27.74
N TYR A 104 12.69 18.84 28.23
CA TYR A 104 12.89 18.43 29.62
C TYR A 104 12.76 19.69 30.47
N TRP A 105 11.54 20.00 30.91
CA TRP A 105 11.19 21.13 31.79
C TRP A 105 11.61 20.91 33.25
N VAL A 106 12.63 20.09 33.51
CA VAL A 106 13.17 19.85 34.85
C VAL A 106 14.65 20.23 34.85
N THR A 107 14.92 21.49 35.17
CA THR A 107 16.21 21.87 35.76
C THR A 107 16.25 21.30 37.17
N PRO A 108 17.20 20.42 37.53
CA PRO A 108 17.48 20.16 38.93
C PRO A 108 18.04 21.45 39.53
N ASP A 109 17.37 21.95 40.56
CA ASP A 109 17.82 23.09 41.35
C ASP A 109 19.23 22.80 41.91
N ASN A 110 20.17 23.69 41.61
CA ASN A 110 21.49 23.69 42.26
C ASN A 110 21.31 24.04 43.74
N SER A 111 21.66 23.10 44.63
CA SER A 111 21.93 23.33 46.05
C SER A 111 23.27 22.74 46.45
#